data_AF-A0A955PG04-F1
#
_entry.id   AF-A0A955PG04-F1
#
_cell.length_a   1.000
_cell.length_b   1.000
_cell.length_c   1.000
_cell.angle_alpha   90.00
_cell.angle_beta   90.00
_cell.angle_gamma   90.00
#
_symmetry.space_group_name_H-M   'P 1'
#
loop_
_entity.id
_entity.type
_entity.pdbx_description
1 polymer ?
#
loop_
_entity_poly.entity_id
_entity_poly.type
_entity_poly.pdbx_seq_one_letter_code
_entity_poly.pdbx_strand_id
1 'polypeptide(L)'
;MRKFFGFVLSILFVLTPLTARAEEGVLSRIAFGSCARQGQPQPIWDSIAASDPDVFLFIGDNIYGDSEDMEVLKEKWNMLASEPGYQKLKETCP
;
A
#
# COMPACT_ATOMS: atom_id res chain seq x y z
N MET A 1 54.22 4.83 -23.23
CA MET A 1 53.25 5.97 -23.29
C MET A 1 52.09 5.45 -24.14
N ARG A 2 50.86 5.19 -23.67
CA ARG A 2 49.93 5.94 -22.82
C ARG A 2 49.24 5.01 -21.81
N LYS A 3 48.98 5.57 -20.64
CA LYS A 3 48.22 4.99 -19.53
C LYS A 3 46.73 4.96 -19.91
N PHE A 4 46.02 3.88 -19.61
CA PHE A 4 44.58 3.94 -19.35
C PHE A 4 44.28 3.10 -18.11
N PHE A 5 44.23 3.82 -17.01
CA PHE A 5 43.59 3.45 -15.75
C PHE A 5 42.09 3.44 -16.04
N GLY A 6 41.41 2.33 -15.78
CA GLY A 6 39.99 2.15 -16.08
C GLY A 6 39.38 1.21 -15.06
N PHE A 7 39.13 1.76 -13.89
CA PHE A 7 38.53 1.14 -12.72
C PHE A 7 37.15 0.57 -13.11
N VAL A 8 37.05 -0.74 -13.34
CA VAL A 8 35.75 -1.43 -13.40
C VAL A 8 35.28 -1.55 -11.96
N LEU A 9 34.56 -0.51 -11.52
CA LEU A 9 33.81 -0.51 -10.27
C LEU A 9 32.73 -1.60 -10.39
N SER A 10 33.03 -2.79 -9.87
CA SER A 10 32.03 -3.82 -9.62
C SER A 10 30.95 -3.23 -8.72
N ILE A 11 29.81 -2.87 -9.30
CA ILE A 11 28.59 -2.59 -8.55
C ILE A 11 28.12 -3.94 -8.02
N LEU A 12 28.54 -4.26 -6.79
CA LEU A 12 27.94 -5.32 -6.01
C LEU A 12 26.54 -4.83 -5.62
N PHE A 13 25.56 -5.11 -6.47
CA PHE A 13 24.15 -4.91 -6.14
C PHE A 13 23.84 -5.92 -5.03
N VAL A 14 23.95 -5.47 -3.78
CA VAL A 14 23.50 -6.24 -2.62
C VAL A 14 21.99 -6.36 -2.77
N LEU A 15 21.52 -7.48 -3.32
CA LEU A 15 20.15 -7.94 -3.17
C LEU A 15 19.94 -8.25 -1.69
N THR A 16 19.77 -7.23 -0.86
CA THR A 16 18.99 -7.39 0.36
C THR A 16 17.54 -7.54 -0.08
N PRO A 17 16.92 -8.73 0.03
CA PRO A 17 15.48 -8.80 -0.10
C PRO A 17 14.90 -7.85 0.94
N LEU A 18 14.05 -6.92 0.50
CA LEU A 18 13.15 -6.19 1.38
C LEU A 18 12.12 -7.20 1.85
N THR A 19 12.53 -8.08 2.76
CA THR A 19 11.61 -8.96 3.46
C THR A 19 10.84 -8.05 4.40
N ALA A 20 9.65 -7.62 4.00
CA ALA A 20 8.68 -7.05 4.93
C ALA A 20 8.48 -8.10 6.02
N ARG A 21 9.10 -7.86 7.17
CA ARG A 21 9.00 -8.75 8.32
C ARG A 21 7.61 -8.53 8.88
N ALA A 22 6.68 -9.44 8.60
CA ALA A 22 5.51 -9.57 9.43
C ALA A 22 6.03 -9.82 10.85
N GLU A 23 5.75 -8.92 11.78
CA GLU A 23 6.00 -9.23 13.19
C GLU A 23 5.12 -10.41 13.54
N GLU A 24 5.73 -11.56 13.84
CA GLU A 24 5.04 -12.70 14.46
C GLU A 24 4.70 -12.32 15.91
N GLY A 25 3.79 -11.38 16.05
CA GLY A 25 3.21 -10.90 17.30
C GLY A 25 1.74 -11.29 17.38
N VAL A 26 1.21 -11.37 18.60
CA VAL A 26 -0.23 -11.53 18.80
C VAL A 26 -0.91 -10.23 18.36
N LEU A 27 -1.81 -10.29 17.38
CA LEU A 27 -2.63 -9.15 16.98
C LEU A 27 -3.42 -8.64 18.20
N SER A 28 -3.25 -7.37 18.51
CA SER A 28 -3.84 -6.69 19.67
C SER A 28 -4.86 -5.62 19.25
N ARG A 29 -4.72 -5.08 18.03
CA ARG A 29 -5.58 -4.04 17.47
C ARG A 29 -5.87 -4.30 16.00
N ILE A 30 -7.12 -4.64 15.71
CA ILE A 30 -7.64 -4.84 14.36
C ILE A 30 -8.54 -3.66 14.01
N ALA A 31 -8.15 -2.88 13.01
CA ALA A 31 -9.07 -1.93 12.39
C ALA A 31 -9.83 -2.63 11.27
N PHE A 32 -11.09 -2.26 11.06
CA PHE A 32 -11.88 -2.78 9.94
C PHE A 32 -12.80 -1.70 9.39
N GLY A 33 -13.13 -1.81 8.11
CA GLY A 33 -13.97 -0.83 7.43
C GLY A 33 -14.61 -1.34 6.15
N SER A 34 -15.67 -0.65 5.75
CA SER A 34 -16.41 -0.88 4.52
C SER A 34 -16.90 0.44 3.94
N CYS A 35 -17.55 0.39 2.78
CA CYS A 35 -18.24 1.54 2.16
C CYS A 35 -17.30 2.70 1.78
N ALA A 36 -16.04 2.38 1.42
CA ALA A 36 -15.04 3.36 1.01
C ALA A 36 -15.25 3.81 -0.44
N ARG A 37 -16.37 4.49 -0.72
CA ARG A 37 -16.75 4.88 -2.08
C ARG A 37 -15.64 5.70 -2.76
N GLN A 38 -15.01 5.09 -3.76
CA GLN A 38 -13.95 5.68 -4.55
C GLN A 38 -14.41 7.00 -5.22
N GLY A 39 -13.54 8.00 -5.22
CA GLY A 39 -13.81 9.33 -5.78
C GLY A 39 -14.66 10.26 -4.88
N GLN A 40 -15.02 9.82 -3.68
CA GLN A 40 -15.57 10.69 -2.63
C GLN A 40 -14.47 11.03 -1.62
N PRO A 41 -14.55 12.17 -0.90
CA PRO A 41 -13.63 12.45 0.20
C PRO A 41 -13.67 11.35 1.28
N GLN A 42 -12.50 10.83 1.65
CA GLN A 42 -12.35 9.79 2.67
C GLN A 42 -11.39 10.24 3.81
N PRO A 43 -11.75 11.27 4.61
CA PRO A 43 -10.88 11.76 5.69
C PRO A 43 -10.66 10.75 6.84
N ILE A 44 -11.43 9.66 6.86
CA ILE A 44 -11.36 8.64 7.91
C ILE A 44 -10.00 7.93 7.96
N TRP A 45 -9.28 7.87 6.82
CA TRP A 45 -7.98 7.19 6.75
C TRP A 45 -6.96 7.71 7.74
N ASP A 46 -6.92 9.02 7.97
CA ASP A 46 -6.00 9.60 8.95
C ASP A 46 -6.31 9.15 10.38
N SER A 47 -7.59 9.00 10.70
CA SER A 47 -8.00 8.50 12.03
C SER A 47 -7.68 7.02 12.20
N ILE A 48 -7.84 6.22 11.13
CA ILE A 48 -7.48 4.80 11.14
C ILE A 48 -5.96 4.65 11.33
N ALA A 49 -5.15 5.36 10.53
CA ALA A 49 -3.70 5.33 10.66
C ALA A 49 -3.22 5.82 12.03
N ALA A 50 -3.82 6.89 12.56
CA ALA A 50 -3.48 7.41 13.89
C ALA A 50 -3.86 6.45 15.04
N SER A 51 -4.73 5.46 14.79
CA SER A 51 -5.07 4.42 15.77
C SER A 51 -4.00 3.33 15.90
N ASP A 52 -2.98 3.33 15.04
CA ASP A 52 -1.86 2.38 15.01
C ASP A 52 -2.31 0.89 15.01
N PRO A 53 -3.13 0.47 14.02
CA PRO A 53 -3.62 -0.91 13.95
C PRO A 53 -2.54 -1.87 13.47
N ASP A 54 -2.55 -3.08 14.03
CA ASP A 54 -1.67 -4.18 13.60
C ASP A 54 -2.05 -4.70 12.20
N VAL A 55 -3.34 -4.57 11.85
CA VAL A 55 -3.89 -4.93 10.53
C VAL A 55 -5.16 -4.12 10.25
N PHE A 56 -5.40 -3.80 8.98
CA PHE A 56 -6.67 -3.24 8.51
C PHE A 56 -7.44 -4.25 7.65
N LEU A 57 -8.67 -4.55 8.04
CA LEU A 57 -9.55 -5.45 7.30
C LEU A 57 -10.61 -4.66 6.56
N PHE A 58 -10.54 -4.70 5.24
CA PHE A 58 -11.68 -4.40 4.41
C PHE A 58 -12.72 -5.53 4.51
N ILE A 59 -13.95 -5.19 4.88
CA ILE A 59 -15.02 -6.18 5.10
C ILE A 59 -16.15 -6.12 4.07
N GLY A 60 -15.97 -5.37 2.97
CA GLY A 60 -16.95 -5.23 1.90
C GLY A 60 -17.08 -3.79 1.41
N ASP A 61 -17.69 -3.60 0.23
CA ASP A 61 -17.88 -2.28 -0.39
C ASP A 61 -16.61 -1.42 -0.43
N ASN A 62 -15.46 -2.07 -0.65
CA ASN A 62 -14.15 -1.42 -0.74
C ASN A 62 -14.10 -0.47 -1.94
N ILE A 63 -14.75 -0.89 -3.03
CA ILE A 63 -15.15 -0.07 -4.17
C ILE A 63 -16.60 -0.38 -4.52
N TYR A 64 -17.32 0.64 -5.02
CA TYR A 64 -18.69 0.48 -5.53
C TYR A 64 -18.62 0.04 -6.99
N GLY A 65 -18.78 -1.25 -7.19
CA GLY A 65 -18.45 -1.98 -8.42
C GLY A 65 -19.64 -2.32 -9.32
N ASP A 66 -20.69 -1.51 -9.36
CA ASP A 66 -21.90 -1.76 -10.19
C ASP A 66 -21.60 -1.70 -11.70
N SER A 67 -20.82 -2.66 -12.21
CA SER A 67 -20.33 -2.79 -13.58
C SER A 67 -19.73 -4.18 -13.79
N GLU A 68 -20.02 -4.80 -14.94
CA GLU A 68 -19.34 -6.03 -15.40
C GLU A 68 -18.11 -5.73 -16.26
N ASP A 69 -17.93 -4.47 -16.71
CA ASP A 69 -16.77 -4.04 -17.48
C ASP A 69 -15.51 -3.98 -16.59
N MET A 70 -14.50 -4.77 -16.95
CA MET A 70 -13.25 -4.88 -16.22
C MET A 70 -12.39 -3.61 -16.27
N GLU A 71 -12.47 -2.83 -17.34
CA GLU A 71 -11.72 -1.56 -17.41
C GLU A 71 -12.35 -0.53 -16.45
N VAL A 72 -13.69 -0.52 -16.34
CA VAL A 72 -14.39 0.31 -15.35
C VAL A 72 -14.01 -0.11 -13.92
N LEU A 73 -13.97 -1.41 -13.63
CA LEU A 73 -13.57 -1.90 -12.30
C LEU A 73 -12.12 -1.55 -11.98
N LYS A 74 -11.22 -1.70 -12.95
CA LYS A 74 -9.80 -1.35 -12.80
C LYS A 74 -9.63 0.15 -12.53
N GLU A 75 -10.34 1.01 -13.24
CA GLU A 75 -10.31 2.45 -13.00
C GLU A 75 -10.79 2.79 -11.57
N LYS A 76 -11.88 2.17 -11.12
CA LYS A 76 -12.41 2.36 -9.76
C LYS A 76 -11.41 1.92 -8.68
N TRP A 77 -10.70 0.82 -8.89
CA TRP A 77 -9.62 0.41 -7.97
C TRP A 77 -8.44 1.38 -8.01
N ASN A 78 -8.08 1.91 -9.18
CA ASN A 78 -7.04 2.92 -9.30
C ASN A 78 -7.41 4.21 -8.55
N MET A 79 -8.68 4.60 -8.56
CA MET A 79 -9.17 5.74 -7.78
C MET A 79 -8.92 5.52 -6.28
N LEU A 80 -9.37 4.39 -5.71
CA LEU A 80 -9.07 4.06 -4.31
C LEU A 80 -7.56 4.02 -4.04
N ALA A 81 -6.78 3.38 -4.92
CA ALA A 81 -5.33 3.27 -4.77
C ALA A 81 -4.60 4.64 -4.85
N SER A 82 -5.26 5.66 -5.43
CA SER A 82 -4.75 7.03 -5.51
C SER A 82 -5.11 7.90 -4.28
N GLU A 83 -5.99 7.42 -3.39
CA GLU A 83 -6.38 8.16 -2.19
C GLU A 83 -5.19 8.31 -1.23
N PRO A 84 -4.71 9.54 -0.95
CA PRO A 84 -3.50 9.75 -0.16
C PRO A 84 -3.56 9.14 1.25
N GLY A 85 -4.73 9.23 1.90
CA GLY A 85 -4.94 8.62 3.21
C GLY A 85 -4.86 7.10 3.18
N TYR A 86 -5.40 6.47 2.14
CA TYR A 86 -5.33 5.02 1.96
C TYR A 86 -3.90 4.55 1.63
N GLN A 87 -3.15 5.32 0.83
CA GLN A 87 -1.74 5.06 0.57
C GLN A 87 -0.92 5.10 1.86
N LYS A 88 -1.10 6.13 2.67
CA LYS A 88 -0.47 6.25 3.99
C LYS A 88 -0.78 5.06 4.89
N LEU A 89 -2.05 4.63 4.95
CA LEU A 89 -2.43 3.45 5.73
C LEU A 89 -1.68 2.20 5.26
N LYS A 90 -1.61 1.95 3.95
CA LYS A 90 -0.89 0.81 3.36
C LYS A 90 0.61 0.80 3.63
N GLU A 91 1.23 1.97 3.79
CA GLU A 91 2.66 2.09 4.11
C GLU A 91 2.94 1.69 5.56
N THR A 92 1.97 1.88 6.46
CA THR A 92 2.13 1.70 7.90
C THR A 92 1.41 0.48 8.46
N CYS A 93 0.45 -0.09 7.75
CA CYS A 93 -0.44 -1.15 8.23
C CYS A 93 -0.65 -2.21 7.13
N PRO A 94 -0.46 -3.50 7.44
CA PRO A 94 -0.82 -4.63 6.58
C PRO A 94 -2.30 -4.68 6.18
#